data_AF-A0AA38LJL0-F1
#
_entry.id   AF-A0AA38LJL0-F1
#
_cell.length_a   1.000
_cell.length_b   1.000
_cell.length_c   1.000
_cell.angle_alpha   90.00
_cell.angle_beta   90.00
_cell.angle_gamma   90.00
#
_symmetry.space_group_name_H-M   'P 1'
#
loop_
_entity.id
_entity.type
_entity.pdbx_description
1 polymer ?
#
loop_
_entity_poly.entity_id
_entity_poly.type
_entity_poly.pdbx_seq_one_letter_code
_entity_poly.pdbx_strand_id
1 'polypeptide(L)'
;KDLKEPEYNNVHLVSKPCKVDFSSVDFSAVTRVCKAPDYTEKECCEAFNAVACKYVKHVNDYATNCPVEFISFLNMAGEYPNGVFVGRCNKHGDYRLCSLSD
;
A
#
# COMPACT_ATOMS: atom_id res chain seq x y z
N LYS A 1 -19.83 35.27 -17.93
CA LYS A 1 -20.35 34.08 -17.21
C LYS A 1 -19.14 33.42 -16.59
N ASP A 2 -18.75 33.96 -15.45
CA ASP A 2 -17.62 33.51 -14.66
C ASP A 2 -17.88 32.05 -14.28
N LEU A 3 -17.02 31.17 -14.79
CA LEU A 3 -16.97 29.79 -14.37
C LEU A 3 -16.50 29.81 -12.91
N LYS A 4 -17.42 29.62 -11.98
CA LYS A 4 -17.08 29.44 -10.57
C LYS A 4 -16.16 28.22 -10.46
N GLU A 5 -14.96 28.47 -9.96
CA GLU A 5 -14.06 27.45 -9.44
C GLU A 5 -14.85 26.58 -8.44
N PRO A 6 -14.78 25.24 -8.50
CA PRO A 6 -15.47 24.43 -7.51
C PRO A 6 -14.83 24.71 -6.15
N GLU A 7 -15.64 25.12 -5.18
CA GLU A 7 -15.24 25.21 -3.79
C GLU A 7 -14.80 23.80 -3.34
N TYR A 8 -13.50 23.54 -3.37
CA TYR A 8 -12.91 22.39 -2.72
C TYR A 8 -13.04 22.63 -1.23
N ASN A 9 -14.16 22.19 -0.65
CA ASN A 9 -14.35 22.16 0.79
C ASN A 9 -13.12 21.50 1.41
N ASN A 10 -12.35 22.28 2.19
CA ASN A 10 -11.17 21.84 2.92
C ASN A 10 -11.57 20.90 4.08
N VAL A 11 -12.20 19.77 3.76
CA VAL A 11 -12.13 18.60 4.62
C VAL A 11 -10.87 17.89 4.17
N HIS A 12 -9.73 18.29 4.74
CA HIS A 12 -8.64 17.34 4.87
C HIS A 12 -9.27 16.20 5.69
N LEU A 13 -9.66 15.11 5.02
CA LEU A 13 -10.08 13.90 5.70
C LEU A 13 -8.84 13.50 6.51
N VAL A 14 -8.79 13.88 7.77
CA VAL A 14 -7.72 13.45 8.67
C VAL A 14 -7.95 11.96 8.83
N SER A 15 -7.22 11.18 8.04
CA SER A 15 -7.24 9.72 8.14
C SER A 15 -6.97 9.36 9.59
N LYS A 16 -7.79 8.48 10.15
CA LYS A 16 -7.63 8.04 11.54
C LYS A 16 -6.25 7.37 11.71
N PRO A 17 -5.60 7.50 12.87
CA PRO A 17 -4.33 6.84 13.11
C PRO A 17 -4.46 5.32 13.04
N CYS A 18 -3.42 4.67 12.54
CA CYS A 18 -3.36 3.23 12.43
C CYS A 18 -3.20 2.62 13.81
N LYS A 19 -3.90 1.52 14.06
CA LYS A 19 -3.80 0.78 15.32
C LYS A 19 -2.74 -0.33 15.27
N VAL A 20 -2.05 -0.48 14.15
CA VAL A 20 -1.00 -1.47 13.92
C VAL A 20 0.31 -0.74 13.79
N ASP A 21 1.32 -1.17 14.55
CA ASP A 21 2.69 -0.67 14.41
C ASP A 21 3.42 -1.44 13.32
N PHE A 22 3.39 -0.92 12.09
CA PHE A 22 4.07 -1.52 10.95
C PHE A 22 5.61 -1.40 11.00
N SER A 23 6.18 -0.59 11.90
CA SER A 23 7.64 -0.53 12.09
C SER A 23 8.22 -1.83 12.65
N SER A 24 7.37 -2.61 13.35
CA SER A 24 7.72 -3.90 13.96
C SER A 24 7.51 -5.11 13.04
N VAL A 25 7.01 -4.91 11.81
CA VAL A 25 6.69 -6.00 10.89
C VAL A 25 7.92 -6.49 10.14
N ASP A 26 8.07 -7.82 10.08
CA ASP A 26 9.10 -8.45 9.26
C ASP A 26 8.70 -8.46 7.77
N PHE A 27 9.36 -7.60 6.99
CA PHE A 27 9.20 -7.49 5.54
C PHE A 27 10.17 -8.37 4.74
N SER A 28 10.96 -9.24 5.39
CA SER A 28 11.99 -10.06 4.73
C SER A 28 11.44 -10.97 3.63
N ALA A 29 10.19 -11.42 3.76
CA ALA A 29 9.51 -12.18 2.72
C ALA A 29 9.42 -11.41 1.39
N VAL A 30 9.25 -10.08 1.45
CA VAL A 30 9.22 -9.22 0.26
C VAL A 30 10.63 -8.86 -0.17
N THR A 31 11.49 -8.40 0.74
CA THR A 31 12.84 -7.88 0.41
C THR A 31 13.83 -8.96 -0.05
N ARG A 32 13.58 -10.23 0.27
CA ARG A 32 14.38 -11.34 -0.28
C ARG A 32 14.05 -11.66 -1.74
N VAL A 33 12.80 -11.42 -2.15
CA VAL A 33 12.25 -11.82 -3.45
C VAL A 33 12.24 -10.65 -4.43
N CYS A 34 11.69 -9.50 -4.01
CA CYS A 34 11.56 -8.33 -4.85
C CYS A 34 12.86 -7.52 -4.83
N LYS A 35 13.67 -7.61 -5.89
CA LYS A 35 15.00 -7.00 -5.95
C LYS A 35 15.23 -6.23 -7.24
N ALA A 36 16.02 -5.16 -7.13
CA ALA A 36 16.55 -4.44 -8.28
C ALA A 36 17.50 -5.35 -9.11
N PRO A 37 17.62 -5.11 -10.42
CA PRO A 37 16.91 -4.08 -11.20
C PRO A 37 15.52 -4.52 -11.67
N ASP A 38 15.23 -5.81 -11.67
CA ASP A 38 14.13 -6.37 -12.46
C ASP A 38 12.76 -6.27 -11.76
N TYR A 39 12.74 -6.31 -10.42
CA TYR A 39 11.52 -6.31 -9.61
C TYR A 39 10.42 -7.19 -10.23
N THR A 40 10.67 -8.48 -10.48
CA THR A 40 9.75 -9.35 -11.22
C THR A 40 8.31 -9.25 -10.70
N GLU A 41 7.36 -8.82 -11.54
CA GLU A 41 6.01 -8.44 -11.09
C GLU A 41 5.32 -9.55 -10.30
N LYS A 42 5.29 -10.75 -10.89
CA LYS A 42 4.61 -11.90 -10.30
C LYS A 42 5.17 -12.21 -8.92
N GLU A 43 6.50 -12.34 -8.81
CA GLU A 43 7.19 -12.70 -7.57
C GLU A 43 7.06 -11.60 -6.51
N CYS A 44 7.23 -10.32 -6.91
CA CYS A 44 7.03 -9.18 -6.03
C CYS A 44 5.59 -9.12 -5.49
N CYS A 45 4.59 -9.32 -6.34
CA CYS A 45 3.18 -9.22 -5.93
C CYS A 45 2.72 -10.42 -5.09
N GLU A 46 3.21 -11.63 -5.39
CA GLU A 46 2.97 -12.80 -4.54
C GLU A 46 3.57 -12.61 -3.14
N ALA A 47 4.83 -12.16 -3.05
CA ALA A 47 5.49 -11.90 -1.78
C ALA A 47 4.85 -10.73 -1.01
N PHE A 48 4.48 -9.65 -1.71
CA PHE A 48 3.77 -8.50 -1.15
C PHE A 48 2.43 -8.92 -0.55
N ASN A 49 1.60 -9.66 -1.29
CA ASN A 49 0.30 -10.14 -0.79
C ASN A 49 0.46 -11.06 0.42
N ALA A 50 1.48 -11.92 0.45
CA ALA A 50 1.75 -12.80 1.59
C ALA A 50 2.01 -12.05 2.90
N VAL A 51 2.49 -10.80 2.83
CA VAL A 51 2.67 -9.93 4.01
C VAL A 51 1.44 -9.04 4.23
N ALA A 52 0.99 -8.32 3.20
CA ALA A 52 -0.13 -7.38 3.29
C ALA A 52 -1.43 -8.04 3.79
N CYS A 53 -1.73 -9.25 3.29
CA CYS A 53 -2.96 -9.94 3.62
C CYS A 53 -3.05 -10.43 5.07
N LYS A 54 -1.93 -10.54 5.80
CA LYS A 54 -1.95 -10.78 7.26
C LYS A 54 -2.62 -9.63 8.02
N TYR A 55 -2.64 -8.44 7.42
CA TYR A 55 -3.19 -7.21 7.97
C TYR A 55 -4.36 -6.67 7.15
N VAL A 56 -5.06 -7.53 6.39
CA VAL A 56 -6.11 -7.13 5.41
C VAL A 56 -7.13 -6.13 5.96
N LYS A 57 -7.56 -6.28 7.22
CA LYS A 57 -8.51 -5.36 7.87
C LYS A 57 -8.00 -3.93 8.07
N HIS A 58 -6.68 -3.75 8.05
CA HIS A 58 -6.00 -2.48 8.27
C HIS A 58 -5.47 -1.91 6.95
N VAL A 59 -4.76 -2.73 6.15
CA VAL A 59 -4.14 -2.27 4.90
C VAL A 59 -5.15 -1.96 3.80
N ASN A 60 -6.40 -2.44 3.94
CA ASN A 60 -7.51 -2.08 3.06
C ASN A 60 -8.50 -1.07 3.69
N ASP A 61 -8.22 -0.54 4.90
CA ASP A 61 -9.06 0.48 5.53
C ASP A 61 -8.54 1.90 5.19
N TYR A 62 -9.06 2.45 4.09
CA TYR A 62 -8.73 3.79 3.61
C TYR A 62 -9.34 4.93 4.44
N ALA A 63 -10.13 4.64 5.49
CA ALA A 63 -10.52 5.65 6.48
C ALA A 63 -9.41 5.88 7.54
N THR A 64 -8.34 5.09 7.49
CA THR A 64 -7.15 5.21 8.34
C THR A 64 -5.90 5.50 7.52
N ASN A 65 -4.81 5.87 8.18
CA ASN A 65 -3.49 5.98 7.55
C ASN A 65 -2.76 4.63 7.43
N CYS A 66 -3.36 3.50 7.86
CA CYS A 66 -2.74 2.18 7.79
C CYS A 66 -2.22 1.79 6.40
N PRO A 67 -2.94 2.03 5.28
CA PRO A 67 -2.42 1.68 3.95
C PRO A 67 -1.14 2.45 3.62
N VAL A 68 -1.08 3.73 3.99
CA VAL A 68 0.08 4.59 3.75
C VAL A 68 1.24 4.15 4.63
N GLU A 69 1.04 3.96 5.93
CA GLU A 69 2.08 3.51 6.85
C GLU A 69 2.68 2.16 6.42
N PHE A 70 1.83 1.19 6.05
CA PHE A 70 2.29 -0.12 5.57
C PHE A 70 3.23 0.01 4.36
N ILE A 71 2.82 0.77 3.34
CA ILE A 71 3.64 0.98 2.14
C ILE A 71 4.92 1.75 2.47
N SER A 72 4.85 2.76 3.35
CA SER A 72 6.04 3.52 3.77
C SER A 72 7.08 2.63 4.45
N PHE A 73 6.67 1.81 5.43
CA PHE A 73 7.61 0.90 6.12
C PHE A 73 8.15 -0.19 5.19
N LEU A 74 7.32 -0.76 4.30
CA LEU A 74 7.78 -1.69 3.29
C LEU A 74 8.84 -1.05 2.37
N ASN A 75 8.58 0.16 1.87
CA ASN A 75 9.49 0.86 0.98
C ASN A 75 10.81 1.18 1.67
N MET A 76 10.78 1.61 2.93
CA MET A 76 11.99 1.82 3.73
C MET A 76 12.77 0.53 3.96
N ALA A 77 12.08 -0.59 4.24
CA ALA A 77 12.72 -1.87 4.52
C ALA A 77 13.49 -2.47 3.32
N GLY A 78 13.06 -2.18 2.09
CA GLY A 78 13.67 -2.69 0.86
C GLY A 78 14.30 -1.64 -0.05
N GLU A 79 14.36 -0.38 0.40
CA GLU A 79 14.80 0.77 -0.41
C GLU A 79 14.04 0.89 -1.76
N TYR A 80 12.75 0.57 -1.75
CA TYR A 80 11.96 0.49 -2.97
C TYR A 80 11.59 1.87 -3.52
N PRO A 81 11.75 2.09 -4.84
CA PRO A 81 11.15 3.23 -5.52
C PRO A 81 9.62 3.25 -5.40
N ASN A 82 9.02 4.43 -5.55
CA ASN A 82 7.57 4.56 -5.67
C ASN A 82 7.07 3.79 -6.90
N GLY A 83 5.94 3.08 -6.73
CA GLY A 83 5.26 2.37 -7.83
C GLY A 83 5.67 0.90 -8.02
N VAL A 84 6.59 0.35 -7.21
CA VAL A 84 6.96 -1.08 -7.27
C VAL A 84 5.78 -2.00 -6.96
N PHE A 85 4.90 -1.60 -6.02
CA PHE A 85 3.77 -2.41 -5.54
C PHE A 85 2.41 -1.79 -5.87
N VAL A 86 2.17 -0.55 -5.42
CA VAL A 86 0.87 0.12 -5.55
C VAL A 86 0.52 0.32 -7.03
N GLY A 87 -0.67 -0.12 -7.43
CA GLY A 87 -1.14 -0.07 -8.82
C GLY A 87 -0.61 -1.19 -9.73
N ARG A 88 0.49 -1.84 -9.35
CA ARG A 88 1.06 -2.99 -10.05
C ARG A 88 0.51 -4.31 -9.54
N CYS A 89 0.44 -4.46 -8.22
CA CYS A 89 -0.03 -5.66 -7.54
C CYS A 89 -1.55 -5.67 -7.29
N ASN A 90 -2.22 -4.54 -7.51
CA ASN A 90 -3.65 -4.37 -7.33
C ASN A 90 -4.32 -4.48 -8.69
N LYS A 91 -4.41 -5.68 -9.26
CA LYS A 91 -5.08 -5.90 -10.55
C LYS A 91 -6.60 -5.91 -10.34
N HIS A 92 -7.34 -5.39 -11.34
CA HIS A 92 -8.81 -5.37 -11.44
C HIS A 92 -9.57 -4.21 -10.78
N GLY A 93 -8.95 -3.03 -10.66
CA GLY A 93 -9.68 -1.80 -10.27
C GLY A 93 -10.14 -1.76 -8.81
N ASP A 94 -9.78 -2.79 -8.05
CA ASP A 94 -9.85 -2.83 -6.62
C ASP A 94 -8.62 -2.11 -6.06
N TYR A 95 -8.79 -0.91 -5.52
CA TYR A 95 -7.70 -0.13 -4.95
C TYR A 95 -6.99 -0.81 -3.77
N ARG A 96 -7.53 -1.93 -3.24
CA ARG A 96 -7.02 -2.69 -2.08
C ARG A 96 -5.57 -3.11 -2.24
N LEU A 97 -4.81 -2.97 -1.15
CA LEU A 97 -3.42 -3.44 -1.03
C LEU A 97 -3.34 -4.96 -0.87
N CYS A 98 -4.34 -5.60 -0.28
CA CYS A 98 -4.45 -7.04 -0.30
C CYS A 98 -5.67 -7.43 -1.14
N SER A 99 -5.42 -8.05 -2.28
CA SER A 99 -6.42 -8.83 -3.00
C SER A 99 -6.41 -10.22 -2.39
N LEU A 100 -7.38 -10.53 -1.51
CA LEU A 100 -7.56 -11.90 -1.05
C LEU A 100 -7.86 -12.75 -2.30
N SER A 101 -6.99 -13.71 -2.60
CA SER A 101 -7.33 -14.77 -3.53
C SER A 101 -8.47 -15.57 -2.89
N ASP A 102 -9.63 -15.61 -3.53
CA ASP A 102 -10.62 -16.66 -3.26
C ASP A 102 -10.06 -18.03 -3.63
#